data_AF-A0A967PDA5-F1
#
_entry.id   AF-A0A967PDA5-F1
#
_cell.length_a   1.000
_cell.length_b   1.000
_cell.length_c   1.000
_cell.angle_alpha   90.00
_cell.angle_beta   90.00
_cell.angle_gamma   90.00
#
_symmetry.space_group_name_H-M   'P 1'
#
loop_
_entity.id
_entity.type
_entity.pdbx_description
1 polymer ?
#
loop_
_entity_poly.entity_id
_entity_poly.type
_entity_poly.pdbx_seq_one_letter_code
_entity_poly.pdbx_strand_id
1 'polypeptide(L)' 'EDKVLWSRKQEGRFPDIKELKQIVRDVVAPDKNLGHSDN' A
#
# COMPACT_ATOMS: atom_id res chain seq x y z
N GLU A 1 -15.36 -4.42 -9.21
CA GLU A 1 -15.64 -4.62 -7.77
C GLU A 1 -14.62 -3.83 -6.97
N ASP A 2 -15.06 -3.18 -5.90
CA ASP A 2 -14.15 -2.38 -5.06
C ASP A 2 -13.50 -3.28 -4.01
N LYS A 3 -12.17 -3.34 -4.01
CA LYS A 3 -11.38 -4.10 -3.03
C LYS A 3 -10.85 -3.14 -1.96
N VAL A 4 -11.11 -3.45 -0.69
CA VAL A 4 -10.47 -2.75 0.44
C VAL A 4 -8.98 -3.11 0.46
N LEU A 5 -8.13 -2.08 0.35
CA LEU A 5 -6.67 -2.26 0.35
C LEU A 5 -6.06 -2.13 1.75
N TRP A 6 -6.61 -1.27 2.59
CA TRP A 6 -6.12 -1.02 3.95
C TRP A 6 -7.24 -0.46 4.84
N SER A 7 -7.21 -0.75 6.15
CA SER A 7 -8.21 -0.28 7.11
C SER A 7 -7.63 0.04 8.49
N ARG A 8 -7.89 1.27 8.96
CA ARG A 8 -7.48 1.73 10.31
C ARG A 8 -8.05 0.86 11.42
N LYS A 9 -9.27 0.36 11.24
CA LYS A 9 -9.94 -0.48 12.24
C LYS A 9 -9.25 -1.85 12.37
N GLN A 10 -8.71 -2.38 11.28
CA GLN A 10 -8.01 -3.67 11.28
C GLN A 10 -6.58 -3.51 11.78
N GLU A 11 -5.89 -2.45 11.36
CA GLU A 11 -4.47 -2.25 11.65
C GLU A 11 -4.20 -1.50 12.97
N GLY A 12 -5.19 -0.82 13.54
CA GLY A 12 -5.07 -0.12 14.83
C GLY A 12 -4.10 1.07 14.83
N ARG A 13 -3.59 1.47 13.66
CA ARG A 13 -2.65 2.59 13.45
C ARG A 13 -2.92 3.27 12.12
N PHE A 14 -2.15 4.29 11.78
CA PHE A 14 -2.09 4.84 10.41
C PHE A 14 -0.88 4.26 9.68
N PRO A 15 -0.97 4.06 8.35
CA PRO A 15 0.19 3.64 7.58
C PRO A 15 1.12 4.83 7.39
N ASP A 16 2.41 4.55 7.23
CA ASP A 16 3.31 5.57 6.70
C ASP A 16 3.14 5.71 5.17
N ILE A 17 3.77 6.73 4.59
CA ILE A 17 3.66 7.00 3.15
C ILE A 17 4.29 5.91 2.29
N LYS A 18 5.29 5.18 2.80
CA LYS A 18 5.98 4.13 2.07
C LYS A 18 5.07 2.91 1.96
N GLU A 19 4.53 2.46 3.08
CA GLU A 19 3.56 1.38 3.18
C GLU A 19 2.34 1.64 2.30
N LEU A 20 1.76 2.84 2.36
CA LEU A 20 0.59 3.17 1.55
C LEU A 20 0.87 3.06 0.04
N LYS A 21 2.06 3.49 -0.41
CA LYS A 21 2.46 3.38 -1.82
C LYS A 21 2.66 1.92 -2.23
N GLN A 22 3.25 1.10 -1.37
CA GLN A 22 3.45 -0.33 -1.60
C GLN A 22 2.11 -1.05 -1.74
N ILE A 23 1.20 -0.88 -0.77
CA ILE A 23 -0.14 -1.52 -0.77
C ILE A 23 -0.90 -1.20 -2.07
N VAL A 24 -0.89 0.06 -2.50
CA VAL A 24 -1.57 0.47 -3.75
C VAL A 24 -0.88 -0.16 -4.96
N ARG A 25 0.46 -0.10 -5.04
CA ARG A 25 1.25 -0.65 -6.15
C ARG A 25 1.02 -2.14 -6.33
N ASP A 26 1.00 -2.90 -5.25
CA ASP A 26 0.83 -4.36 -5.28
C ASP A 26 -0.49 -4.77 -5.94
N VAL A 27 -1.51 -3.91 -5.92
CA VAL A 27 -2.81 -4.17 -6.56
C VAL A 27 -2.90 -3.60 -7.98
N VAL A 28 -2.41 -2.38 -8.22
CA VAL A 28 -2.63 -1.70 -9.50
C VAL A 28 -1.50 -1.88 -10.52
N ALA A 29 -0.27 -2.13 -10.06
CA ALA A 29 0.92 -2.22 -10.89
C ALA A 29 2.03 -3.01 -10.17
N PRO A 30 1.86 -4.33 -9.94
CA PRO A 30 2.78 -5.13 -9.12
C PRO A 30 4.23 -5.12 -9.62
N ASP A 31 4.43 -5.02 -10.94
CA ASP A 31 5.76 -5.00 -11.56
C ASP A 31 6.43 -3.61 -11.52
N LYS A 32 5.77 -2.59 -10.97
CA LYS A 32 6.30 -1.23 -10.91
C LYS A 32 7.23 -1.06 -9.70
N ASN A 33 8.47 -0.68 -9.98
CA ASN A 33 9.42 -0.27 -8.96
C ASN A 33 9.04 1.10 -8.35
N LEU A 34 9.07 1.22 -7.03
CA LEU A 34 8.75 2.45 -6.29
C LEU A 34 10.00 3.22 -5.82
N GLY A 35 11.17 2.86 -6.33
CA GLY A 35 12.46 3.48 -6.01
C GLY A 35 12.78 3.36 -4.52
N HIS A 36 13.07 4.50 -3.87
CA HIS A 36 13.37 4.57 -2.43
C HIS A 36 12.25 4.04 -1.53
N SER A 37 11.04 3.83 -2.05
CA SER A 37 9.93 3.27 -1.28
C SER A 37 9.87 1.73 -1.30
N ASP A 38 10.73 1.01 -2.02
CA ASP A 38 10.77 -0.46 -1.99
C ASP A 38 11.72 -1.04 -0.93
N ASN A 39 12.71 -0.27 -0.48
CA ASN A 39 13.76 -0.70 0.47
C ASN A 39 13.40 -0.30 1.89
#